data_AF-A0A7S4E3P6-F1
#
_entry.id   AF-A0A7S4E3P6-F1
#
_cell.length_a   1.000
_cell.length_b   1.000
_cell.length_c   1.000
_cell.angle_alpha   90.00
_cell.angle_beta   90.00
_cell.angle_gamma   90.00
#
_symmetry.space_group_name_H-M   'P 1'
#
loop_
_entity.id
_entity.type
_entity.pdbx_description
1 polymer ?
#
loop_
_entity_poly.entity_id
_entity_poly.type
_entity_poly.pdbx_seq_one_letter_code
_entity_poly.pdbx_strand_id
1 'polypeptide(L)'
;LLREAPSADDADTLYLIKRLQDAGVHFLMDEAVLKDAPEPLQSGGVPIVRCDALKTHAPAPSKRLVVKCDGSESDEMLAELMETPNIDVVLLDVKEGLSRLHASRRLFALLRREASELSVVHHLRVPQGTKKDELALSLGMRAGALLGDGLGDGLLVEPDDHSDFDLNYLRETSFALLQGSRMRNTKTEFVSCPSCGRTLFDLQEVTAQISEKTGHLPGVAIAIMGCIVNGPGEMADADFGY
;
A
#
# COMPACT_ATOMS: atom_id res chain seq x y z
N LEU A 1 9.84 -2.58 -5.15
CA LEU A 1 9.99 -3.80 -5.96
C LEU A 1 11.04 -3.49 -7.03
N LEU A 2 12.12 -4.24 -7.07
CA LEU A 2 13.15 -4.11 -8.10
C LEU A 2 13.00 -5.32 -9.04
N ARG A 3 12.70 -5.07 -10.32
CA ARG A 3 12.40 -6.14 -11.30
C ARG A 3 13.67 -6.71 -11.94
N GLU A 4 14.69 -5.88 -12.09
CA GLU A 4 15.97 -6.23 -12.69
C GLU A 4 17.10 -5.81 -11.77
N ALA A 5 18.11 -6.66 -11.66
CA ALA A 5 19.32 -6.30 -10.93
C ALA A 5 20.19 -5.35 -11.80
N PRO A 6 20.86 -4.36 -11.19
CA PRO A 6 21.86 -3.56 -11.90
C PRO A 6 23.02 -4.45 -12.38
N SER A 7 23.75 -3.96 -13.38
CA SER A 7 24.96 -4.63 -13.86
C SER A 7 26.00 -4.75 -12.73
N ALA A 8 26.78 -5.83 -12.73
CA ALA A 8 27.89 -6.01 -11.79
C ALA A 8 28.99 -4.95 -11.96
N ASP A 9 29.09 -4.34 -13.14
CA ASP A 9 30.06 -3.27 -13.45
C ASP A 9 29.60 -1.88 -12.97
N ASP A 10 28.34 -1.72 -12.56
CA ASP A 10 27.78 -0.46 -12.08
C ASP A 10 28.06 -0.26 -10.57
N ALA A 11 29.33 0.04 -10.27
CA ALA A 11 29.82 0.19 -8.91
C ALA A 11 29.08 1.28 -8.11
N ASP A 12 28.66 2.36 -8.77
CA ASP A 12 27.97 3.48 -8.13
C ASP A 12 26.57 3.06 -7.65
N THR A 13 25.80 2.38 -8.51
CA THR A 13 24.47 1.86 -8.15
C THR A 13 24.57 0.81 -7.04
N LEU A 14 25.53 -0.12 -7.13
CA LEU A 14 25.72 -1.15 -6.09
C LEU A 14 26.13 -0.55 -4.75
N TYR A 15 26.96 0.50 -4.75
CA TYR A 15 27.31 1.24 -3.55
C TYR A 15 26.10 1.95 -2.93
N LEU A 16 25.24 2.57 -3.73
CA LEU A 16 24.00 3.19 -3.26
C LEU A 16 23.04 2.15 -2.65
N ILE A 17 22.86 1.01 -3.30
CA ILE A 17 22.05 -0.09 -2.77
C ILE A 17 22.58 -0.54 -1.41
N LYS A 18 23.90 -0.71 -1.27
CA LYS A 18 24.52 -1.06 0.02
C LYS A 18 24.16 -0.05 1.10
N ARG A 19 24.30 1.25 0.80
CA ARG A 19 23.98 2.33 1.74
C ARG A 19 22.52 2.35 2.14
N LEU A 20 21.62 2.04 1.21
CA LEU A 20 20.19 1.92 1.49
C LEU A 20 19.90 0.72 2.38
N GLN A 21 20.51 -0.45 2.12
CA GLN A 21 20.40 -1.63 2.99
C GLN A 21 20.95 -1.38 4.39
N ASP A 22 22.11 -0.72 4.51
CA ASP A 22 22.69 -0.32 5.81
C ASP A 22 21.78 0.65 6.58
N ALA A 23 20.96 1.44 5.87
CA ALA A 23 19.95 2.32 6.43
C ALA A 23 18.59 1.64 6.70
N GLY A 24 18.49 0.31 6.49
CA GLY A 24 17.27 -0.47 6.72
C GLY A 24 16.27 -0.47 5.55
N VAL A 25 16.67 0.03 4.37
CA VAL A 25 15.87 -0.03 3.15
C VAL A 25 16.21 -1.30 2.39
N HIS A 26 15.24 -2.22 2.35
CA HIS A 26 15.40 -3.50 1.68
C HIS A 26 14.71 -3.51 0.31
N PHE A 27 15.31 -4.25 -0.63
CA PHE A 27 14.81 -4.40 -1.98
C PHE A 27 14.09 -5.74 -2.12
N LEU A 28 12.81 -5.69 -2.47
CA LEU A 28 12.04 -6.89 -2.81
C LEU A 28 12.28 -7.24 -4.28
N MET A 29 12.59 -8.50 -4.56
CA MET A 29 12.88 -9.02 -5.91
C MET A 29 12.30 -10.42 -6.08
N ASP A 30 11.99 -10.82 -7.31
CA ASP A 30 11.67 -12.22 -7.59
C ASP A 30 12.89 -13.11 -7.23
N GLU A 31 12.63 -14.27 -6.62
CA GLU A 31 13.69 -15.18 -6.17
C GLU A 31 14.65 -15.56 -7.30
N ALA A 32 14.16 -15.75 -8.53
CA ALA A 32 15.00 -16.10 -9.66
C ALA A 32 15.98 -14.97 -10.02
N VAL A 33 15.51 -13.73 -10.01
CA VAL A 33 16.35 -12.56 -10.30
C VAL A 33 17.35 -12.31 -9.19
N LEU A 34 16.95 -12.51 -7.93
CA LEU A 34 17.82 -12.27 -6.77
C LEU A 34 19.02 -13.24 -6.72
N LYS A 35 18.81 -14.51 -7.14
CA LYS A 35 19.88 -15.52 -7.18
C LYS A 35 21.04 -15.12 -8.08
N ASP A 36 20.75 -14.46 -9.20
CA ASP A 36 21.73 -14.02 -10.19
C ASP A 36 22.17 -12.56 -10.01
N ALA A 37 21.65 -11.85 -9.00
CA ALA A 37 22.00 -10.46 -8.73
C ALA A 37 23.45 -10.34 -8.18
N PRO A 38 24.17 -9.25 -8.50
CA PRO A 38 25.47 -8.98 -7.90
C PRO A 38 25.35 -8.61 -6.42
N GLU A 39 26.44 -8.77 -5.66
CA GLU A 39 26.55 -8.20 -4.31
C GLU A 39 26.45 -6.66 -4.38
N PRO A 40 25.71 -6.01 -3.45
CA PRO A 40 25.19 -6.52 -2.18
C PRO A 40 23.73 -7.06 -2.24
N LEU A 41 23.10 -7.09 -3.42
CA LEU A 41 21.71 -7.53 -3.54
C LEU A 41 21.59 -9.02 -3.24
N GLN A 42 22.51 -9.85 -3.74
CA GLN A 42 22.45 -11.31 -3.56
C GLN A 42 22.32 -11.72 -2.09
N SER A 43 23.08 -11.06 -1.20
CA SER A 43 23.07 -11.35 0.24
C SER A 43 22.03 -10.58 1.03
N GLY A 44 21.71 -9.33 0.63
CA GLY A 44 20.86 -8.42 1.42
C GLY A 44 19.47 -8.14 0.85
N GLY A 45 19.15 -8.60 -0.36
CA GLY A 45 17.84 -8.47 -0.99
C GLY A 45 16.83 -9.45 -0.41
N VAL A 46 15.55 -9.11 -0.50
CA VAL A 46 14.46 -9.92 0.07
C VAL A 46 13.74 -10.65 -1.08
N PRO A 47 13.80 -11.98 -1.13
CA PRO A 47 13.13 -12.73 -2.18
C PRO A 47 11.62 -12.68 -2.00
N ILE A 48 10.93 -12.55 -3.13
CA ILE A 48 9.50 -12.79 -3.28
C ILE A 48 9.33 -14.20 -3.79
N VAL A 49 8.65 -15.04 -3.00
CA VAL A 49 8.39 -16.44 -3.33
C VAL A 49 6.88 -16.64 -3.41
N ARG A 50 6.39 -17.35 -4.43
CA ARG A 50 4.97 -17.69 -4.52
C ARG A 50 4.62 -18.71 -3.43
N CYS A 51 3.41 -18.62 -2.88
CA CYS A 51 2.93 -19.54 -1.86
C CYS A 51 2.98 -21.02 -2.30
N ASP A 52 2.78 -21.30 -3.58
CA ASP A 52 2.86 -22.65 -4.17
C ASP A 52 4.29 -23.23 -4.22
N ALA A 53 5.31 -22.38 -4.12
CA ALA A 53 6.72 -22.76 -4.17
C ALA A 53 7.38 -22.88 -2.78
N LEU A 54 6.64 -22.60 -1.70
CA LEU A 54 7.18 -22.61 -0.33
C LEU A 54 7.79 -23.96 0.08
N LYS A 55 7.17 -25.10 -0.29
CA LYS A 55 7.66 -26.46 0.07
C LYS A 55 9.09 -26.70 -0.34
N THR A 56 9.43 -26.13 -1.48
CA THR A 56 10.71 -26.34 -2.15
C THR A 56 11.66 -25.18 -1.92
N HIS A 57 11.24 -24.14 -1.19
CA HIS A 57 12.06 -22.96 -0.96
C HIS A 57 13.20 -23.28 0.01
N ALA A 58 14.42 -23.02 -0.43
CA ALA A 58 15.59 -23.05 0.43
C ALA A 58 15.68 -21.73 1.21
N PRO A 59 16.20 -21.72 2.46
CA PRO A 59 16.29 -20.50 3.26
C PRO A 59 16.93 -19.32 2.51
N ALA A 60 16.23 -18.19 2.50
CA ALA A 60 16.70 -16.96 1.87
C ALA A 60 18.04 -16.47 2.48
N PRO A 61 19.01 -16.00 1.67
CA PRO A 61 20.27 -15.45 2.16
C PRO A 61 20.10 -14.31 3.16
N SER A 62 19.11 -13.43 2.92
CA SER A 62 18.82 -12.26 3.75
C SER A 62 18.09 -12.57 5.06
N LYS A 63 17.73 -13.85 5.30
CA LYS A 63 16.87 -14.30 6.40
C LYS A 63 15.51 -13.61 6.47
N ARG A 64 15.12 -12.91 5.41
CA ARG A 64 13.84 -12.23 5.24
C ARG A 64 13.15 -12.86 4.05
N LEU A 65 11.85 -13.01 4.12
CA LEU A 65 11.06 -13.60 3.05
C LEU A 65 9.78 -12.81 2.84
N VAL A 66 9.46 -12.55 1.58
CA VAL A 66 8.14 -12.08 1.20
C VAL A 66 7.42 -13.21 0.47
N VAL A 67 6.22 -13.55 0.92
CA VAL A 67 5.42 -14.57 0.26
C VAL A 67 4.31 -13.92 -0.55
N LYS A 68 4.19 -14.32 -1.81
CA LYS A 68 3.13 -13.87 -2.69
C LYS A 68 1.99 -14.88 -2.72
N CYS A 69 0.80 -14.42 -2.33
CA CYS A 69 -0.45 -15.16 -2.42
C CYS A 69 -1.34 -14.57 -3.52
N ASP A 70 -2.00 -15.43 -4.30
CA ASP A 70 -2.91 -15.07 -5.38
C ASP A 70 -4.38 -15.39 -5.09
N GLY A 71 -4.67 -15.93 -3.91
CA GLY A 71 -6.03 -16.23 -3.43
C GLY A 71 -6.55 -17.60 -3.85
N SER A 72 -5.80 -18.35 -4.66
CA SER A 72 -6.15 -19.71 -5.09
C SER A 72 -5.51 -20.81 -4.26
N GLU A 73 -4.79 -20.46 -3.20
CA GLU A 73 -4.04 -21.39 -2.35
C GLU A 73 -4.96 -22.46 -1.75
N SER A 74 -4.52 -23.72 -1.77
CA SER A 74 -5.22 -24.78 -1.03
C SER A 74 -5.03 -24.61 0.47
N ASP A 75 -5.84 -25.31 1.28
CA ASP A 75 -5.69 -25.25 2.74
C ASP A 75 -4.32 -25.80 3.18
N GLU A 76 -3.74 -26.75 2.45
CA GLU A 76 -2.38 -27.25 2.71
C GLU A 76 -1.29 -26.20 2.42
N MET A 77 -1.44 -25.43 1.35
CA MET A 77 -0.49 -24.33 1.03
C MET A 77 -0.56 -23.23 2.10
N LEU A 78 -1.76 -22.94 2.58
CA LEU A 78 -1.95 -21.94 3.62
C LEU A 78 -1.48 -22.42 5.00
N ALA A 79 -1.60 -23.71 5.31
CA ALA A 79 -1.02 -24.28 6.54
C ALA A 79 0.50 -24.14 6.53
N GLU A 80 1.13 -24.44 5.39
CA GLU A 80 2.56 -24.26 5.21
C GLU A 80 3.02 -22.80 5.33
N LEU A 81 2.25 -21.86 4.78
CA LEU A 81 2.52 -20.44 4.97
C LEU A 81 2.65 -20.08 6.46
N MET A 82 1.85 -20.70 7.33
CA MET A 82 1.89 -20.47 8.78
C MET A 82 3.07 -21.14 9.49
N GLU A 83 3.55 -22.26 8.95
CA GLU A 83 4.71 -22.97 9.50
C GLU A 83 6.05 -22.39 9.03
N THR A 84 6.04 -21.60 7.96
CA THR A 84 7.25 -21.04 7.36
C THR A 84 7.81 -19.89 8.21
N PRO A 85 9.05 -20.01 8.73
CA PRO A 85 9.65 -18.97 9.55
C PRO A 85 10.17 -17.80 8.69
N ASN A 86 10.35 -16.64 9.33
CA ASN A 86 10.98 -15.44 8.75
C ASN A 86 10.23 -14.81 7.56
N ILE A 87 8.91 -14.99 7.48
CA ILE A 87 8.07 -14.21 6.57
C ILE A 87 7.90 -12.81 7.17
N ASP A 88 8.41 -11.80 6.47
CA ASP A 88 8.23 -10.39 6.84
C ASP A 88 6.84 -9.90 6.40
N VAL A 89 6.43 -10.23 5.17
CA VAL A 89 5.20 -9.73 4.56
C VAL A 89 4.58 -10.78 3.64
N VAL A 90 3.26 -10.86 3.65
CA VAL A 90 2.48 -11.53 2.60
C VAL A 90 2.00 -10.48 1.59
N LEU A 91 2.42 -10.61 0.32
CA LEU A 91 1.90 -9.83 -0.79
C LEU A 91 0.66 -10.51 -1.37
N LEU A 92 -0.50 -9.88 -1.21
CA LEU A 92 -1.77 -10.39 -1.74
C LEU A 92 -2.05 -9.82 -3.14
N ASP A 93 -1.59 -10.55 -4.17
CA ASP A 93 -1.76 -10.26 -5.59
C ASP A 93 -2.83 -11.18 -6.18
N VAL A 94 -4.09 -10.94 -5.81
CA VAL A 94 -5.22 -11.80 -6.19
C VAL A 94 -5.30 -11.97 -7.70
N LYS A 95 -5.29 -13.22 -8.13
CA LYS A 95 -5.38 -13.64 -9.54
C LYS A 95 -6.63 -13.07 -10.21
N GLU A 96 -6.47 -12.68 -11.47
CA GLU A 96 -7.61 -12.23 -12.29
C GLU A 96 -8.70 -13.31 -12.38
N GLY A 97 -9.95 -12.88 -12.32
CA GLY A 97 -11.13 -13.77 -12.28
C GLY A 97 -11.51 -14.25 -10.87
N LEU A 98 -10.66 -14.08 -9.87
CA LEU A 98 -11.01 -14.35 -8.47
C LEU A 98 -11.54 -13.10 -7.77
N SER A 99 -12.47 -13.30 -6.84
CA SER A 99 -12.98 -12.20 -6.03
C SER A 99 -11.95 -11.83 -4.96
N ARG A 100 -11.37 -10.64 -5.08
CA ARG A 100 -10.41 -10.10 -4.10
C ARG A 100 -10.98 -10.03 -2.70
N LEU A 101 -12.25 -9.65 -2.54
CA LEU A 101 -12.92 -9.59 -1.24
C LEU A 101 -12.92 -10.97 -0.54
N HIS A 102 -13.30 -12.02 -1.26
CA HIS A 102 -13.37 -13.38 -0.72
C HIS A 102 -11.97 -13.95 -0.45
N ALA A 103 -11.03 -13.79 -1.40
CA ALA A 103 -9.64 -14.24 -1.24
C ALA A 103 -8.98 -13.59 -0.02
N SER A 104 -9.13 -12.27 0.12
CA SER A 104 -8.58 -11.54 1.28
C SER A 104 -9.21 -12.02 2.58
N ARG A 105 -10.55 -12.04 2.68
CA ARG A 105 -11.23 -12.47 3.90
C ARG A 105 -10.90 -13.92 4.30
N ARG A 106 -10.70 -14.82 3.32
CA ARG A 106 -10.23 -16.19 3.59
C ARG A 106 -8.85 -16.19 4.23
N LEU A 107 -7.88 -15.46 3.65
CA LEU A 107 -6.53 -15.35 4.20
C LEU A 107 -6.56 -14.77 5.62
N PHE A 108 -7.26 -13.64 5.84
CA PHE A 108 -7.32 -13.04 7.17
C PHE A 108 -8.10 -13.86 8.19
N ALA A 109 -9.13 -14.62 7.77
CA ALA A 109 -9.81 -15.55 8.66
C ALA A 109 -8.86 -16.64 9.16
N LEU A 110 -7.97 -17.13 8.30
CA LEU A 110 -6.90 -18.05 8.68
C LEU A 110 -5.91 -17.37 9.64
N LEU A 111 -5.36 -16.19 9.28
CA LEU A 111 -4.39 -15.49 10.13
C LEU A 111 -4.95 -15.28 11.54
N ARG A 112 -6.21 -14.87 11.66
CA ARG A 112 -6.90 -14.72 12.95
C ARG A 112 -7.06 -16.06 13.69
N ARG A 113 -7.40 -17.14 12.97
CA ARG A 113 -7.57 -18.48 13.56
C ARG A 113 -6.27 -19.00 14.17
N GLU A 114 -5.16 -18.75 13.48
CA GLU A 114 -3.82 -19.17 13.93
C GLU A 114 -3.15 -18.14 14.85
N ALA A 115 -3.85 -17.05 15.23
CA ALA A 115 -3.32 -15.92 15.99
C ALA A 115 -1.99 -15.39 15.41
N SER A 116 -1.91 -15.32 14.09
CA SER A 116 -0.75 -14.88 13.34
C SER A 116 -0.76 -13.37 13.14
N GLU A 117 0.39 -12.75 13.41
CA GLU A 117 0.64 -11.31 13.25
C GLU A 117 1.32 -11.00 11.89
N LEU A 118 1.27 -11.92 10.92
CA LEU A 118 1.87 -11.69 9.61
C LEU A 118 1.23 -10.47 8.94
N SER A 119 2.08 -9.51 8.56
CA SER A 119 1.64 -8.33 7.82
C SER A 119 1.23 -8.70 6.40
N VAL A 120 0.09 -8.19 5.95
CA VAL A 120 -0.45 -8.43 4.62
C VAL A 120 -0.53 -7.11 3.86
N VAL A 121 0.15 -7.04 2.72
CA VAL A 121 0.12 -5.89 1.82
C VAL A 121 -0.70 -6.23 0.59
N HIS A 122 -1.70 -5.40 0.28
CA HIS A 122 -2.50 -5.55 -0.93
C HIS A 122 -1.68 -5.13 -2.14
N HIS A 123 -1.30 -6.10 -2.96
CA HIS A 123 -0.64 -5.84 -4.24
C HIS A 123 -1.72 -5.65 -5.31
N LEU A 124 -1.78 -4.44 -5.86
CA LEU A 124 -2.79 -3.97 -6.80
C LEU A 124 -2.11 -3.60 -8.12
N ARG A 125 -2.22 -4.51 -9.09
CA ARG A 125 -1.85 -4.24 -10.48
C ARG A 125 -2.81 -3.24 -11.12
N VAL A 126 -2.27 -2.29 -11.87
CA VAL A 126 -3.02 -1.27 -12.60
C VAL A 126 -2.84 -1.48 -14.10
N PRO A 127 -3.92 -1.87 -14.81
CA PRO A 127 -3.86 -2.10 -16.25
C PRO A 127 -3.43 -0.87 -17.05
N GLN A 128 -2.77 -1.10 -18.18
CA GLN A 128 -2.46 -0.07 -19.16
C GLN A 128 -3.71 0.69 -19.60
N GLY A 129 -3.59 2.01 -19.76
CA GLY A 129 -4.68 2.87 -20.21
C GLY A 129 -5.67 3.28 -19.12
N THR A 130 -5.50 2.80 -17.88
CA THR A 130 -6.27 3.30 -16.72
C THR A 130 -6.07 4.80 -16.56
N LYS A 131 -7.16 5.55 -16.41
CA LYS A 131 -7.09 7.01 -16.16
C LYS A 131 -6.87 7.31 -14.67
N LYS A 132 -6.40 8.53 -14.36
CA LYS A 132 -6.19 8.98 -12.97
C LYS A 132 -7.43 8.79 -12.09
N ASP A 133 -8.59 9.32 -12.50
CA ASP A 133 -9.82 9.20 -11.70
C ASP A 133 -10.27 7.75 -11.54
N GLU A 134 -10.10 6.93 -12.58
CA GLU A 134 -10.41 5.50 -12.56
C GLU A 134 -9.50 4.73 -11.61
N LEU A 135 -8.22 5.09 -11.53
CA LEU A 135 -7.27 4.49 -10.59
C LEU A 135 -7.76 4.68 -9.16
N ALA A 136 -8.06 5.92 -8.75
CA ALA A 136 -8.49 6.20 -7.38
C ALA A 136 -9.76 5.40 -7.01
N LEU A 137 -10.74 5.34 -7.91
CA LEU A 137 -11.96 4.56 -7.74
C LEU A 137 -11.67 3.05 -7.65
N SER A 138 -10.82 2.53 -8.53
CA SER A 138 -10.43 1.12 -8.58
C SER A 138 -9.71 0.67 -7.32
N LEU A 139 -8.77 1.48 -6.81
CA LEU A 139 -8.06 1.19 -5.56
C LEU A 139 -9.03 1.18 -4.36
N GLY A 140 -9.90 2.19 -4.27
CA GLY A 140 -10.93 2.26 -3.23
C GLY A 140 -11.88 1.06 -3.26
N MET A 141 -12.35 0.67 -4.44
CA MET A 141 -13.22 -0.51 -4.62
C MET A 141 -12.52 -1.82 -4.25
N ARG A 142 -11.24 -1.97 -4.61
CA ARG A 142 -10.50 -3.24 -4.46
C ARG A 142 -9.94 -3.46 -3.06
N ALA A 143 -9.56 -2.39 -2.36
CA ALA A 143 -8.89 -2.48 -1.07
C ALA A 143 -9.54 -1.63 0.04
N GLY A 144 -10.29 -0.57 -0.28
CA GLY A 144 -10.79 0.37 0.73
C GLY A 144 -11.67 -0.27 1.81
N ALA A 145 -12.64 -1.11 1.43
CA ALA A 145 -13.48 -1.82 2.39
C ALA A 145 -12.67 -2.82 3.25
N LEU A 146 -11.68 -3.48 2.66
CA LEU A 146 -10.81 -4.42 3.38
C LEU A 146 -9.94 -3.66 4.39
N LEU A 147 -9.31 -2.56 3.99
CA LEU A 147 -8.52 -1.72 4.89
C LEU A 147 -9.38 -1.12 6.02
N GLY A 148 -10.61 -0.68 5.70
CA GLY A 148 -11.58 -0.21 6.71
C GLY A 148 -12.00 -1.30 7.71
N ASP A 149 -12.06 -2.57 7.27
CA ASP A 149 -12.29 -3.75 8.13
C ASP A 149 -11.02 -4.16 8.94
N GLY A 150 -9.91 -3.43 8.80
CA GLY A 150 -8.60 -3.78 9.39
C GLY A 150 -7.94 -5.00 8.72
N LEU A 151 -8.30 -5.29 7.48
CA LEU A 151 -7.80 -6.43 6.68
C LEU A 151 -6.70 -5.98 5.72
N GLY A 152 -5.56 -5.57 6.28
CA GLY A 152 -4.33 -5.27 5.55
C GLY A 152 -3.54 -4.12 6.16
N ASP A 153 -2.22 -4.20 6.00
CA ASP A 153 -1.25 -3.32 6.64
C ASP A 153 -0.64 -2.31 5.65
N GLY A 154 -0.88 -2.50 4.37
CA GLY A 154 -0.35 -1.62 3.34
C GLY A 154 -0.85 -1.90 1.94
N LEU A 155 -0.36 -1.08 1.01
CA LEU A 155 -0.67 -1.14 -0.41
C LEU A 155 0.63 -1.14 -1.21
N LEU A 156 0.67 -2.00 -2.22
CA LEU A 156 1.64 -1.93 -3.31
C LEU A 156 0.85 -1.71 -4.60
N VAL A 157 0.83 -0.48 -5.10
CA VAL A 157 0.20 -0.14 -6.38
C VAL A 157 1.25 -0.25 -7.47
N GLU A 158 1.08 -1.22 -8.35
CA GLU A 158 2.02 -1.50 -9.43
C GLU A 158 1.35 -1.23 -10.79
N PRO A 159 1.72 -0.16 -11.49
CA PRO A 159 1.28 0.06 -12.84
C PRO A 159 2.01 -0.82 -13.85
N ASP A 160 1.35 -1.07 -14.98
CA ASP A 160 2.00 -1.61 -16.17
C ASP A 160 3.10 -0.65 -16.68
N ASP A 161 4.12 -1.18 -17.35
CA ASP A 161 5.35 -0.46 -17.77
C ASP A 161 5.13 0.73 -18.70
N HIS A 162 3.94 0.83 -19.29
CA HIS A 162 3.55 1.88 -20.21
C HIS A 162 2.47 2.80 -19.62
N SER A 163 2.37 2.88 -18.29
CA SER A 163 1.44 3.81 -17.65
C SER A 163 1.96 5.25 -17.69
N ASP A 164 1.03 6.20 -17.83
CA ASP A 164 1.32 7.64 -17.76
C ASP A 164 1.34 8.17 -16.31
N PHE A 165 1.38 7.29 -15.30
CA PHE A 165 1.39 7.70 -13.90
C PHE A 165 2.81 8.03 -13.44
N ASP A 166 3.01 9.26 -12.98
CA ASP A 166 4.22 9.59 -12.24
C ASP A 166 4.21 8.94 -10.83
N LEU A 167 5.41 8.70 -10.29
CA LEU A 167 5.57 8.05 -8.98
C LEU A 167 4.95 8.86 -7.83
N ASN A 168 4.92 10.19 -7.93
CA ASN A 168 4.34 11.04 -6.87
C ASN A 168 2.83 10.85 -6.81
N TYR A 169 2.15 10.79 -7.94
CA TYR A 169 0.72 10.55 -8.03
C TYR A 169 0.33 9.18 -7.46
N LEU A 170 1.06 8.12 -7.81
CA LEU A 170 0.83 6.78 -7.25
C LEU A 170 1.01 6.76 -5.73
N ARG A 171 2.08 7.41 -5.25
CA ARG A 171 2.38 7.54 -3.82
C ARG A 171 1.29 8.32 -3.08
N GLU A 172 0.90 9.48 -3.61
CA GLU A 172 -0.14 10.33 -3.02
C GLU A 172 -1.49 9.65 -2.99
N THR A 173 -1.88 8.96 -4.07
CA THR A 173 -3.14 8.22 -4.14
C THR A 173 -3.13 7.04 -3.16
N SER A 174 -2.00 6.33 -3.04
CA SER A 174 -1.85 5.23 -2.08
C SER A 174 -1.95 5.71 -0.63
N PHE A 175 -1.28 6.82 -0.29
CA PHE A 175 -1.38 7.42 1.04
C PHE A 175 -2.75 8.02 1.32
N ALA A 176 -3.42 8.60 0.32
CA ALA A 176 -4.79 9.08 0.46
C ALA A 176 -5.76 7.93 0.79
N LEU A 177 -5.60 6.76 0.14
CA LEU A 177 -6.41 5.58 0.46
C LEU A 177 -6.13 5.05 1.87
N LEU A 178 -4.86 4.97 2.29
CA LEU A 178 -4.51 4.57 3.66
C LEU A 178 -5.04 5.56 4.72
N GLN A 179 -4.96 6.86 4.45
CA GLN A 179 -5.48 7.89 5.34
C GLN A 179 -7.01 7.85 5.41
N GLY A 180 -7.69 7.74 4.28
CA GLY A 180 -9.14 7.60 4.21
C GLY A 180 -9.66 6.33 4.90
N SER A 181 -8.84 5.28 4.95
CA SER A 181 -9.12 4.03 5.68
C SER A 181 -8.67 4.06 7.15
N ARG A 182 -8.21 5.21 7.67
CA ARG A 182 -7.70 5.39 9.04
C ARG A 182 -6.48 4.53 9.40
N MET A 183 -5.72 4.07 8.41
CA MET A 183 -4.52 3.25 8.61
C MET A 183 -3.26 4.09 8.80
N ARG A 184 -3.14 5.22 8.10
CA ARG A 184 -1.96 6.09 8.20
C ARG A 184 -2.28 7.53 7.84
N ASN A 185 -2.04 8.44 8.78
CA ASN A 185 -2.16 9.88 8.54
C ASN A 185 -0.84 10.41 7.94
N THR A 186 -0.93 11.04 6.77
CA THR A 186 0.23 11.54 6.00
C THR A 186 0.18 13.02 5.71
N LYS A 187 -1.00 13.62 5.79
CA LYS A 187 -1.28 15.03 5.57
C LYS A 187 -2.48 15.46 6.41
N THR A 188 -2.75 16.75 6.43
CA THR A 188 -3.95 17.32 7.05
C THR A 188 -5.20 16.76 6.38
N GLU A 189 -6.21 16.47 7.20
CA GLU A 189 -7.52 16.07 6.73
C GLU A 189 -8.43 17.29 6.64
N PHE A 190 -8.99 17.54 5.46
CA PHE A 190 -9.95 18.63 5.25
C PHE A 190 -11.33 18.03 5.12
N VAL A 191 -12.21 18.35 6.06
CA VAL A 191 -13.62 17.97 6.03
C VAL A 191 -14.39 19.20 5.57
N SER A 192 -15.06 19.13 4.43
CA SER A 192 -15.83 20.25 3.90
C SER A 192 -17.20 19.82 3.41
N CYS A 193 -18.18 20.72 3.52
CA CYS A 193 -19.48 20.47 2.91
C CYS A 193 -19.38 20.66 1.38
N PRO A 194 -20.25 20.02 0.58
CA PRO A 194 -20.21 20.17 -0.89
C PRO A 194 -20.64 21.55 -1.41
N SER A 195 -20.86 22.54 -0.52
CA SER A 195 -21.57 23.79 -0.76
C SER A 195 -23.07 23.62 -1.08
N CYS A 196 -23.87 24.66 -0.82
CA CYS A 196 -25.30 24.72 -1.17
C CYS A 196 -25.77 26.18 -1.23
N GLY A 197 -27.06 26.43 -1.50
CA GLY A 197 -27.61 27.81 -1.52
C GLY A 197 -27.61 28.57 -0.19
N ARG A 198 -27.11 27.95 0.90
CA ARG A 198 -26.93 28.58 2.22
C ARG A 198 -25.48 29.01 2.48
N THR A 199 -24.55 28.66 1.60
CA THR A 199 -23.12 28.97 1.77
C THR A 199 -22.93 30.49 1.75
N LEU A 200 -22.23 31.03 2.77
CA LEU A 200 -22.07 32.47 2.97
C LEU A 200 -20.80 33.06 2.32
N PHE A 201 -19.92 32.23 1.79
CA PHE A 201 -18.64 32.60 1.16
C PHE A 201 -18.28 31.61 0.05
N ASP A 202 -17.25 31.91 -0.74
CA ASP A 202 -16.72 30.95 -1.72
C ASP A 202 -15.98 29.83 -0.99
N LEU A 203 -16.67 28.72 -0.77
CA LEU A 203 -16.16 27.59 0.01
C LEU A 203 -14.94 26.97 -0.66
N GLN A 204 -14.93 26.91 -1.99
CA GLN A 204 -13.84 26.33 -2.77
C GLN A 204 -12.57 27.18 -2.65
N GLU A 205 -12.70 28.50 -2.81
CA GLU A 205 -11.57 29.42 -2.69
C GLU A 205 -10.98 29.39 -1.28
N VAL A 206 -11.82 29.48 -0.26
CA VAL A 206 -11.37 29.45 1.15
C VAL A 206 -10.73 28.10 1.50
N THR A 207 -11.32 26.99 1.05
CA THR A 207 -10.75 25.65 1.27
C THR A 207 -9.37 25.52 0.65
N ALA A 208 -9.16 26.06 -0.56
CA ALA A 208 -7.86 26.06 -1.21
C ALA A 208 -6.82 26.88 -0.43
N GLN A 209 -7.19 28.09 0.03
CA GLN A 209 -6.29 28.95 0.83
C GLN A 209 -5.89 28.31 2.17
N ILE A 210 -6.84 27.65 2.85
CA ILE A 210 -6.56 26.92 4.10
C ILE A 210 -5.65 25.73 3.80
N SER A 211 -5.97 24.95 2.77
CA SER A 211 -5.21 23.74 2.40
C SER A 211 -3.76 24.04 2.03
N GLU A 212 -3.52 25.13 1.29
CA GLU A 212 -2.18 25.57 0.91
C GLU A 212 -1.30 25.86 2.15
N LYS A 213 -1.88 26.51 3.16
CA LYS A 213 -1.13 26.92 4.37
C LYS A 213 -0.97 25.81 5.40
N THR A 214 -1.89 24.84 5.42
CA THR A 214 -1.98 23.87 6.52
C THR A 214 -1.76 22.43 6.11
N GLY A 215 -1.82 22.08 4.83
CA GLY A 215 -1.82 20.68 4.35
C GLY A 215 -0.62 19.81 4.77
N HIS A 216 0.47 20.42 5.22
CA HIS A 216 1.69 19.75 5.68
C HIS A 216 1.61 19.24 7.13
N LEU A 217 0.48 19.41 7.83
CA LEU A 217 0.31 19.03 9.23
C LEU A 217 -0.36 17.64 9.34
N PRO A 218 0.40 16.53 9.39
CA PRO A 218 -0.17 15.20 9.50
C PRO A 218 -0.89 15.02 10.85
N GLY A 219 -2.07 14.39 10.80
CA GLY A 219 -2.86 14.08 11.99
C GLY A 219 -3.73 15.23 12.50
N VAL A 220 -3.74 16.37 11.83
CA VAL A 220 -4.67 17.47 12.09
C VAL A 220 -5.88 17.35 11.16
N ALA A 221 -7.09 17.46 11.71
CA ALA A 221 -8.35 17.57 10.99
C ALA A 221 -8.88 19.01 11.05
N ILE A 222 -9.24 19.56 9.90
CA ILE A 222 -9.79 20.91 9.76
C ILE A 222 -11.13 20.85 9.05
N ALA A 223 -12.20 21.26 9.74
CA ALA A 223 -13.54 21.37 9.20
C ALA A 223 -13.77 22.76 8.58
N ILE A 224 -14.28 22.81 7.35
CA ILE A 224 -14.55 24.06 6.61
C ILE A 224 -16.00 24.05 6.13
N MET A 225 -16.85 24.85 6.74
CA MET A 225 -18.29 24.72 6.60
C MET A 225 -18.95 26.01 6.12
N GLY A 226 -19.66 25.92 5.00
CA GLY A 226 -20.26 27.09 4.36
C GLY A 226 -21.40 27.77 5.13
N CYS A 227 -22.01 27.10 6.12
CA CYS A 227 -23.17 27.63 6.85
C CYS A 227 -23.30 27.01 8.24
N ILE A 228 -24.15 27.62 9.08
CA ILE A 228 -24.38 27.23 10.48
C ILE A 228 -25.16 25.91 10.66
N VAL A 229 -25.74 25.34 9.61
CA VAL A 229 -26.69 24.22 9.74
C VAL A 229 -25.97 22.94 10.19
N ASN A 230 -25.02 22.47 9.39
CA ASN A 230 -24.18 21.33 9.75
C ASN A 230 -22.83 21.78 10.35
N GLY A 231 -22.50 23.07 10.21
CA GLY A 231 -21.20 23.61 10.57
C GLY A 231 -20.74 23.27 12.00
N PRO A 232 -21.50 23.63 13.04
CA PRO A 232 -21.11 23.38 14.42
C PRO A 232 -20.90 21.90 14.77
N GLY A 233 -21.68 20.99 14.15
CA GLY A 233 -21.57 19.56 14.38
C GLY A 233 -20.28 19.01 13.79
N GLU A 234 -20.06 19.23 12.49
CA GLU A 234 -18.85 18.77 11.79
C GLU A 234 -17.56 19.38 12.37
N MET A 235 -17.62 20.64 12.84
CA MET A 235 -16.49 21.30 13.50
C MET A 235 -16.19 20.73 14.89
N ALA A 236 -17.15 20.15 15.58
CA ALA A 236 -16.93 19.56 16.91
C ALA A 236 -16.10 18.27 16.84
N ASP A 237 -16.12 17.58 15.69
CA ASP A 237 -15.36 16.36 15.43
C ASP A 237 -13.98 16.62 14.79
N ALA A 238 -13.62 17.89 14.57
CA ALA A 238 -12.35 18.32 14.01
C ALA A 238 -11.49 19.07 15.04
N ASP A 239 -10.17 19.14 14.81
CA ASP A 239 -9.26 19.89 15.68
C ASP A 239 -9.46 21.42 15.52
N PHE A 240 -9.78 21.87 14.30
CA PHE A 240 -10.03 23.27 13.97
C PHE A 240 -11.23 23.42 13.03
N GLY A 241 -11.93 24.55 13.10
CA GLY A 241 -13.10 24.86 12.28
C GLY A 241 -13.03 26.25 11.63
N TYR A 242 -13.56 26.36 10.40
CA TYR A 242 -13.81 27.62 9.69
C TYR A 242 -15.25 27.69 9.17
#